data_AF-A0A359EDN5-F1
#
_entry.id   AF-A0A359EDN5-F1
#
_cell.length_a   1.000
_cell.length_b   1.000
_cell.length_c   1.000
_cell.angle_alpha   90.00
_cell.angle_beta   90.00
_cell.angle_gamma   90.00
#
_symmetry.space_group_name_H-M   'P 1'
#
loop_
_entity.id
_entity.type
_entity.pdbx_description
1 polymer ?
#
loop_
_entity_poly.entity_id
_entity_poly.type
_entity_poly.pdbx_seq_one_letter_code
_entity_poly.pdbx_strand_id
1 'polypeptide(L)'
;MPSGIELTNLGDEARCMECHQGRESKVSVDGRIAEAAGVETAAEADPDKIYEGLGFANIHYFAAAATKYGTLAKGGYEYDGKPYDGNFAHVEEFDTCIECHSPHTLEVQVEECAACHGEGEPQTYRMYGSLVDYDGDGDMVEGIAGEIAGLQEVLAAELEAKGLVYDAATYPYFFNSAGENFAAWTPRLLKAAYNYQTSQKDPGAFAHGGKYIIQLLFDSIEDLNPEAVATLTRDDRGHFQGSAEAFRHWDENGEVEAGCARCHSATGIPTFHKEGVNISAEISNGFQCTTCHDDSAEWPARFAFASVKFPSGATIEVAEGDDAGLCMQCHQGRAYGGSIDRAVADADPDAVLEGARFTNIHYFPAGASRYGAEVAPGYQFEGKEYVGYFAHMPGFQSCTDCHDAHALEVVSDKCFACHSGIESVADIRISKDDFDGDGDTTEGLAGEIATLSDALYAAMQAYADTNPKTAALVYDSAYPYFFSDAGESYSTWTPNLLKVAFNYQYVQKDPGNFAHNGKYFIQLLIDSIEAVGGDVGAYTRP
;
A
#
# COMPACT_ATOMS: atom_id res chain seq x y z
N MET A 1 -23.64 12.44 -7.70
CA MET A 1 -22.53 12.55 -8.65
C MET A 1 -22.88 11.90 -9.99
N PRO A 2 -22.24 12.27 -11.12
CA PRO A 2 -22.47 11.67 -12.43
C PRO A 2 -22.27 10.15 -12.51
N SER A 3 -21.49 9.57 -11.59
CA SER A 3 -21.31 8.12 -11.44
C SER A 3 -22.52 7.38 -10.85
N GLY A 4 -23.53 8.11 -10.39
CA GLY A 4 -24.71 7.54 -9.72
C GLY A 4 -24.58 7.40 -8.21
N ILE A 5 -23.41 7.68 -7.62
CA ILE A 5 -23.25 7.69 -6.16
C ILE A 5 -23.91 8.94 -5.55
N GLU A 6 -24.48 8.76 -4.36
CA GLU A 6 -24.94 9.82 -3.48
C GLU A 6 -23.93 9.97 -2.34
N LEU A 7 -23.26 11.12 -2.28
CA LEU A 7 -22.41 11.49 -1.15
C LEU A 7 -23.32 12.08 -0.07
N THR A 8 -23.25 11.53 1.14
CA THR A 8 -24.11 11.92 2.28
C THR A 8 -23.27 12.54 3.39
N ASN A 9 -23.93 13.09 4.42
CA ASN A 9 -23.28 13.77 5.55
C ASN A 9 -22.41 14.99 5.18
N LEU A 10 -22.72 15.62 4.04
CA LEU A 10 -22.09 16.86 3.61
C LEU A 10 -22.69 18.07 4.33
N GLY A 11 -21.86 19.06 4.60
CA GLY A 11 -22.23 20.37 5.11
C GLY A 11 -22.67 21.33 4.00
N ASP A 12 -22.30 22.60 4.17
CA ASP A 12 -22.68 23.67 3.24
C ASP A 12 -21.97 23.58 1.87
N GLU A 13 -20.85 22.86 1.79
CA GLU A 13 -20.09 22.57 0.58
C GLU A 13 -20.88 21.74 -0.44
N ALA A 14 -21.91 21.00 -0.01
CA ALA A 14 -22.81 20.28 -0.90
C ALA A 14 -23.40 21.18 -2.01
N ARG A 15 -23.64 22.47 -1.70
CA ARG A 15 -24.14 23.45 -2.67
C ARG A 15 -23.14 23.74 -3.78
N CYS A 16 -21.86 23.83 -3.43
CA CYS A 16 -20.77 24.01 -4.38
C CYS A 16 -20.63 22.75 -5.24
N MET A 17 -20.65 21.58 -4.60
CA MET A 17 -20.49 20.29 -5.27
C MET A 17 -21.57 20.03 -6.32
N GLU A 18 -22.82 20.46 -6.11
CA GLU A 18 -23.88 20.28 -7.12
C GLU A 18 -23.53 20.92 -8.48
N CYS A 19 -22.80 22.04 -8.46
CA CYS A 19 -22.32 22.73 -9.66
C CYS A 19 -20.94 22.23 -10.13
N HIS A 20 -20.10 21.75 -9.21
CA HIS A 20 -18.70 21.38 -9.43
C HIS A 20 -18.44 19.86 -9.42
N GLN A 21 -19.49 19.02 -9.52
CA GLN A 21 -19.41 17.55 -9.59
C GLN A 21 -19.05 16.99 -10.97
N GLY A 22 -18.90 17.85 -11.98
CA GLY A 22 -18.77 17.42 -13.37
C GLY A 22 -20.09 16.94 -13.98
N ARG A 23 -20.02 16.40 -15.21
CA ARG A 23 -21.19 15.92 -15.98
C ARG A 23 -21.06 14.50 -16.52
N GLU A 24 -19.84 13.96 -16.50
CA GLU A 24 -19.51 12.62 -16.97
C GLU A 24 -18.68 11.94 -15.89
N SER A 25 -18.54 10.62 -15.99
CA SER A 25 -17.77 9.77 -15.08
C SER A 25 -17.29 8.54 -15.85
N LYS A 26 -16.51 7.67 -15.19
CA LYS A 26 -16.23 6.32 -15.71
C LYS A 26 -17.49 5.62 -16.23
N VAL A 27 -18.59 5.67 -15.47
CA VAL A 27 -19.84 4.98 -15.80
C VAL A 27 -20.44 5.46 -17.12
N SER A 28 -20.41 6.76 -17.39
CA SER A 28 -20.96 7.30 -18.64
C SER A 28 -20.02 7.07 -19.82
N VAL A 29 -18.71 7.06 -19.62
CA VAL A 29 -17.72 6.66 -20.64
C VAL A 29 -17.89 5.19 -21.01
N ASP A 30 -18.01 4.30 -20.02
CA ASP A 30 -18.25 2.87 -20.24
C ASP A 30 -19.58 2.64 -20.96
N GLY A 31 -20.65 3.35 -20.58
CA GLY A 31 -21.93 3.30 -21.27
C GLY A 31 -21.84 3.70 -22.75
N ARG A 32 -21.09 4.76 -23.07
CA ARG A 32 -20.86 5.21 -24.47
C ARG A 32 -20.09 4.17 -25.28
N ILE A 33 -19.08 3.55 -24.69
CA ILE A 33 -18.29 2.49 -25.34
C ILE A 33 -19.17 1.28 -25.63
N ALA A 34 -19.91 0.80 -24.62
CA ALA A 34 -20.78 -0.37 -24.76
C ALA A 34 -21.87 -0.15 -25.82
N GLU A 35 -22.50 1.03 -25.82
CA GLU A 35 -23.52 1.40 -26.81
C GLU A 35 -22.95 1.42 -28.24
N ALA A 36 -21.83 2.11 -28.45
CA ALA A 36 -21.20 2.21 -29.78
C ALA A 36 -20.70 0.85 -30.29
N ALA A 37 -20.27 -0.03 -29.38
CA ALA A 37 -19.80 -1.35 -29.71
C ALA A 37 -20.92 -2.40 -29.87
N GLY A 38 -22.13 -2.11 -29.40
CA GLY A 38 -23.26 -3.04 -29.42
C GLY A 38 -23.05 -4.24 -28.50
N VAL A 39 -22.40 -4.02 -27.36
CA VAL A 39 -22.06 -5.02 -26.34
C VAL A 39 -22.70 -4.67 -25.00
N GLU A 40 -22.73 -5.59 -24.04
CA GLU A 40 -23.36 -5.34 -22.74
C GLU A 40 -22.47 -4.50 -21.83
N THR A 41 -21.16 -4.69 -21.90
CA THR A 41 -20.19 -3.95 -21.07
C THR A 41 -19.03 -3.42 -21.90
N ALA A 42 -18.44 -2.30 -21.47
CA ALA A 42 -17.30 -1.70 -22.17
C ALA A 42 -16.08 -2.63 -22.28
N ALA A 43 -15.93 -3.58 -21.35
CA ALA A 43 -14.86 -4.58 -21.34
C ALA A 43 -14.94 -5.59 -22.49
N GLU A 44 -16.12 -5.76 -23.10
CA GLU A 44 -16.33 -6.65 -24.25
C GLU A 44 -15.99 -5.98 -25.59
N ALA A 45 -15.84 -4.65 -25.61
CA ALA A 45 -15.47 -3.90 -26.80
C ALA A 45 -13.99 -4.11 -27.13
N ASP A 46 -13.67 -4.22 -28.42
CA ASP A 46 -12.27 -4.25 -28.87
C ASP A 46 -11.66 -2.85 -28.60
N PRO A 47 -10.64 -2.75 -27.73
CA PRO A 47 -10.12 -1.46 -27.28
C PRO A 47 -9.48 -0.63 -28.40
N ASP A 48 -9.10 -1.27 -29.51
CA ASP A 48 -8.38 -0.65 -30.64
C ASP A 48 -9.23 -0.56 -31.91
N LYS A 49 -10.47 -1.02 -31.86
CA LYS A 49 -11.41 -0.88 -32.96
C LYS A 49 -12.05 0.52 -32.97
N ILE A 50 -12.10 1.13 -34.14
CA ILE A 50 -12.89 2.34 -34.36
C ILE A 50 -14.37 1.97 -34.43
N TYR A 51 -15.19 2.62 -33.61
CA TYR A 51 -16.64 2.44 -33.61
C TYR A 51 -17.35 3.67 -34.17
N GLU A 52 -18.26 3.45 -35.12
CA GLU A 52 -19.10 4.52 -35.66
C GLU A 52 -20.02 5.05 -34.56
N GLY A 53 -20.08 6.37 -34.39
CA GLY A 53 -20.88 7.01 -33.35
C GLY A 53 -20.19 7.13 -31.99
N LEU A 54 -19.03 6.48 -31.78
CA LEU A 54 -18.20 6.75 -30.61
C LEU A 54 -17.58 8.14 -30.74
N GLY A 55 -17.69 8.93 -29.67
CA GLY A 55 -17.22 10.31 -29.64
C GLY A 55 -16.84 10.76 -28.25
N PHE A 56 -16.14 11.89 -28.19
CA PHE A 56 -15.59 12.44 -26.96
C PHE A 56 -16.66 12.68 -25.87
N ALA A 57 -16.34 12.27 -24.63
CA ALA A 57 -17.11 12.56 -23.43
C ALA A 57 -16.44 13.69 -22.65
N ASN A 58 -17.20 14.68 -22.18
CA ASN A 58 -16.64 15.86 -21.51
C ASN A 58 -17.10 15.95 -20.05
N ILE A 59 -16.17 15.77 -19.11
CA ILE A 59 -16.42 15.93 -17.67
C ILE A 59 -16.94 17.31 -17.28
N HIS A 60 -16.78 18.31 -18.16
CA HIS A 60 -17.17 19.71 -17.98
C HIS A 60 -16.21 20.51 -17.08
N TYR A 61 -16.37 21.83 -17.07
CA TYR A 61 -15.44 22.76 -16.41
C TYR A 61 -15.60 22.78 -14.89
N PHE A 62 -14.47 22.99 -14.20
CA PHE A 62 -14.38 23.15 -12.75
C PHE A 62 -14.97 21.97 -11.98
N ALA A 63 -14.64 20.74 -12.40
CA ALA A 63 -15.12 19.50 -11.79
C ALA A 63 -14.41 19.15 -10.46
N ALA A 64 -14.16 20.15 -9.61
CA ALA A 64 -13.37 20.04 -8.39
C ALA A 64 -13.88 18.97 -7.40
N ALA A 65 -15.21 18.80 -7.30
CA ALA A 65 -15.76 17.76 -6.44
C ALA A 65 -15.51 16.35 -6.99
N ALA A 66 -15.42 16.20 -8.32
CA ALA A 66 -15.07 14.93 -8.94
C ALA A 66 -13.60 14.57 -8.68
N THR A 67 -12.71 15.57 -8.69
CA THR A 67 -11.30 15.42 -8.31
C THR A 67 -11.15 15.12 -6.82
N LYS A 68 -11.78 15.91 -5.94
CA LYS A 68 -11.64 15.78 -4.48
C LYS A 68 -12.05 14.42 -3.96
N TYR A 69 -13.15 13.89 -4.47
CA TYR A 69 -13.70 12.63 -3.98
C TYR A 69 -13.12 11.39 -4.70
N GLY A 70 -12.23 11.57 -5.68
CA GLY A 70 -11.49 10.47 -6.33
C GLY A 70 -12.38 9.29 -6.72
N THR A 71 -11.99 8.08 -6.29
CA THR A 71 -12.73 6.84 -6.56
C THR A 71 -14.12 6.76 -5.92
N LEU A 72 -14.43 7.59 -4.93
CA LEU A 72 -15.81 7.70 -4.42
C LEU A 72 -16.69 8.36 -5.49
N ALA A 73 -16.20 9.40 -6.17
CA ALA A 73 -16.94 10.08 -7.22
C ALA A 73 -16.82 9.41 -8.59
N LYS A 74 -15.71 8.70 -8.87
CA LYS A 74 -15.36 8.13 -10.18
C LYS A 74 -15.43 9.16 -11.31
N GLY A 75 -14.97 10.37 -11.01
CA GLY A 75 -14.97 11.50 -11.92
C GLY A 75 -14.12 11.24 -13.15
N GLY A 76 -12.89 10.76 -12.93
CA GLY A 76 -12.01 10.26 -13.97
C GLY A 76 -12.42 8.88 -14.49
N TYR A 77 -11.79 8.46 -15.58
CA TYR A 77 -11.88 7.09 -16.07
C TYR A 77 -10.85 6.23 -15.33
N GLU A 78 -11.34 5.43 -14.40
CA GLU A 78 -10.56 4.43 -13.67
C GLU A 78 -10.44 3.14 -14.50
N TYR A 79 -9.22 2.65 -14.66
CA TYR A 79 -8.93 1.41 -15.38
C TYR A 79 -9.22 0.20 -14.49
N ASP A 80 -9.87 -0.82 -15.08
CA ASP A 80 -10.32 -1.99 -14.32
C ASP A 80 -9.13 -2.75 -13.73
N GLY A 81 -9.26 -3.18 -12.47
CA GLY A 81 -8.20 -3.89 -11.74
C GLY A 81 -7.13 -2.99 -11.11
N LYS A 82 -7.22 -1.66 -11.28
CA LYS A 82 -6.32 -0.70 -10.63
C LYS A 82 -7.03 0.03 -9.48
N PRO A 83 -6.40 0.14 -8.30
CA PRO A 83 -6.93 0.96 -7.23
C PRO A 83 -6.56 2.43 -7.44
N TYR A 84 -7.38 3.31 -6.87
CA TYR A 84 -7.25 4.76 -6.99
C TYR A 84 -7.47 5.42 -5.64
N ASP A 85 -6.89 6.61 -5.48
CA ASP A 85 -7.11 7.46 -4.32
C ASP A 85 -8.59 7.83 -4.16
N GLY A 86 -9.05 7.84 -2.92
CA GLY A 86 -10.41 8.20 -2.51
C GLY A 86 -10.58 9.70 -2.28
N ASN A 87 -11.39 10.05 -1.27
CA ASN A 87 -11.54 11.44 -0.86
C ASN A 87 -10.20 11.98 -0.35
N PHE A 88 -9.71 13.05 -0.97
CA PHE A 88 -8.62 13.84 -0.41
C PHE A 88 -9.08 14.44 0.92
N ALA A 89 -8.43 13.98 1.98
CA ALA A 89 -8.67 14.46 3.33
C ALA A 89 -7.54 15.41 3.72
N HIS A 90 -7.91 16.56 4.25
CA HIS A 90 -6.99 17.53 4.82
C HIS A 90 -7.12 17.53 6.35
N VAL A 91 -6.41 18.42 7.06
CA VAL A 91 -6.69 18.67 8.49
C VAL A 91 -8.13 19.17 8.67
N GLU A 92 -8.74 18.87 9.82
CA GLU A 92 -10.17 19.06 10.09
C GLU A 92 -10.66 20.49 9.76
N GLU A 93 -9.84 21.50 10.00
CA GLU A 93 -10.18 22.90 9.74
C GLU A 93 -10.22 23.29 8.25
N PHE A 94 -9.78 22.41 7.34
CA PHE A 94 -9.63 22.66 5.91
C PHE A 94 -10.11 21.49 5.04
N ASP A 95 -11.07 20.69 5.51
CA ASP A 95 -11.50 19.47 4.83
C ASP A 95 -12.65 19.70 3.82
N THR A 96 -13.28 20.87 3.85
CA THR A 96 -14.41 21.24 2.98
C THR A 96 -14.05 22.37 2.00
N CYS A 97 -14.86 22.51 0.95
CA CYS A 97 -14.63 23.55 -0.07
C CYS A 97 -14.67 24.97 0.50
N ILE A 98 -15.52 25.21 1.51
CA ILE A 98 -15.76 26.56 2.06
C ILE A 98 -14.75 26.97 3.14
N GLU A 99 -13.95 26.03 3.61
CA GLU A 99 -12.81 26.30 4.50
C GLU A 99 -11.58 26.74 3.68
N CYS A 100 -11.40 26.17 2.49
CA CYS A 100 -10.32 26.59 1.58
C CYS A 100 -10.68 27.81 0.73
N HIS A 101 -11.97 28.00 0.41
CA HIS A 101 -12.43 29.08 -0.47
C HIS A 101 -13.45 29.99 0.21
N SER A 102 -13.33 31.30 -0.07
CA SER A 102 -14.40 32.26 0.23
C SER A 102 -15.68 31.88 -0.53
N PRO A 103 -16.82 31.63 0.15
CA PRO A 103 -18.07 31.25 -0.52
C PRO A 103 -18.69 32.38 -1.34
N HIS A 104 -18.18 33.61 -1.23
CA HIS A 104 -18.70 34.79 -1.93
C HIS A 104 -17.81 35.26 -3.08
N THR A 105 -16.48 35.06 -2.99
CA THR A 105 -15.52 35.46 -4.04
C THR A 105 -14.94 34.27 -4.79
N LEU A 106 -15.03 33.06 -4.24
CA LEU A 106 -14.38 31.82 -4.70
C LEU A 106 -12.85 31.86 -4.64
N GLU A 107 -12.26 32.95 -4.15
CA GLU A 107 -10.81 33.07 -3.96
C GLU A 107 -10.37 32.11 -2.85
N VAL A 108 -9.19 31.51 -3.06
CA VAL A 108 -8.52 30.65 -2.08
C VAL A 108 -8.01 31.50 -0.93
N GLN A 109 -8.18 31.01 0.30
CA GLN A 109 -7.72 31.68 1.52
C GLN A 109 -6.22 31.43 1.76
N VAL A 110 -5.36 31.86 0.84
CA VAL A 110 -3.92 31.52 0.79
C VAL A 110 -3.13 31.93 2.04
N GLU A 111 -3.56 32.99 2.74
CA GLU A 111 -2.90 33.46 3.97
C GLU A 111 -2.99 32.40 5.09
N GLU A 112 -4.06 31.60 5.10
CA GLU A 112 -4.26 30.55 6.10
C GLU A 112 -3.39 29.31 5.78
N CYS A 113 -3.18 29.01 4.50
CA CYS A 113 -2.33 27.90 4.07
C CYS A 113 -0.86 28.09 4.48
N ALA A 114 -0.37 29.33 4.46
CA ALA A 114 1.03 29.64 4.76
C ALA A 114 1.45 29.26 6.19
N ALA A 115 0.49 29.13 7.12
CA ALA A 115 0.75 28.69 8.48
C ALA A 115 1.31 27.25 8.54
N CYS A 116 0.91 26.39 7.60
CA CYS A 116 1.32 24.98 7.56
C CYS A 116 2.28 24.68 6.39
N HIS A 117 2.09 25.32 5.24
CA HIS A 117 2.88 25.05 4.02
C HIS A 117 4.04 26.03 3.80
N GLY A 118 4.15 27.08 4.62
CA GLY A 118 5.15 28.14 4.46
C GLY A 118 4.77 29.19 3.41
N GLU A 119 5.66 30.16 3.19
CA GLU A 119 5.45 31.20 2.18
C GLU A 119 5.57 30.62 0.76
N GLY A 120 4.60 30.94 -0.10
CA GLY A 120 4.61 30.49 -1.49
C GLY A 120 3.21 30.44 -2.08
N GLU A 121 3.13 30.16 -3.38
CA GLU A 121 1.86 29.92 -4.07
C GLU A 121 1.42 28.47 -3.85
N PRO A 122 0.12 28.17 -3.74
CA PRO A 122 -0.36 26.80 -3.50
C PRO A 122 0.17 25.75 -4.47
N GLN A 123 0.44 26.13 -5.72
CA GLN A 123 0.98 25.26 -6.77
C GLN A 123 2.39 24.74 -6.44
N THR A 124 3.14 25.45 -5.60
CA THR A 124 4.51 25.08 -5.22
C THR A 124 4.57 24.29 -3.91
N TYR A 125 3.44 24.09 -3.23
CA TYR A 125 3.43 23.35 -1.97
C TYR A 125 3.72 21.87 -2.22
N ARG A 126 4.62 21.33 -1.40
CA ARG A 126 5.00 19.91 -1.37
C ARG A 126 5.12 19.46 0.08
N MET A 127 4.57 18.30 0.41
CA MET A 127 4.57 17.75 1.77
C MET A 127 5.21 16.36 1.78
N TYR A 128 5.55 15.85 2.97
CA TYR A 128 6.26 14.57 3.13
C TYR A 128 5.59 13.37 2.44
N GLY A 129 4.26 13.38 2.30
CA GLY A 129 3.50 12.35 1.61
C GLY A 129 3.53 12.40 0.08
N SER A 130 4.29 13.33 -0.52
CA SER A 130 4.41 13.53 -1.98
C SER A 130 5.85 13.85 -2.43
N LEU A 131 6.85 13.44 -1.66
CA LEU A 131 8.28 13.61 -2.00
C LEU A 131 8.75 12.50 -2.96
N VAL A 132 8.09 12.42 -4.12
CA VAL A 132 8.32 11.43 -5.17
C VAL A 132 8.28 12.15 -6.52
N ASP A 133 9.25 11.88 -7.39
CA ASP A 133 9.26 12.30 -8.80
C ASP A 133 8.24 11.46 -9.59
N TYR A 134 7.06 12.03 -9.85
CA TYR A 134 5.96 11.35 -10.52
C TYR A 134 6.10 11.43 -12.04
N ASP A 135 6.57 12.56 -12.57
CA ASP A 135 6.71 12.77 -14.01
C ASP A 135 8.06 12.31 -14.60
N GLY A 136 9.00 11.90 -13.74
CA GLY A 136 10.27 11.29 -14.11
C GLY A 136 11.32 12.28 -14.62
N ASP A 137 11.16 13.58 -14.39
CA ASP A 137 12.07 14.63 -14.88
C ASP A 137 13.29 14.87 -13.96
N GLY A 138 13.27 14.29 -12.75
CA GLY A 138 14.30 14.38 -11.73
C GLY A 138 14.16 15.58 -10.77
N ASP A 139 13.11 16.39 -10.88
CA ASP A 139 12.82 17.55 -10.02
C ASP A 139 11.99 17.14 -8.78
N MET A 140 12.71 16.81 -7.70
CA MET A 140 12.11 16.51 -6.40
C MET A 140 11.65 17.76 -5.62
N VAL A 141 11.75 18.97 -6.18
CA VAL A 141 11.48 20.25 -5.50
C VAL A 141 10.17 20.88 -5.94
N GLU A 142 9.74 20.68 -7.18
CA GLU A 142 8.50 21.27 -7.68
C GLU A 142 7.25 20.78 -6.92
N GLY A 143 6.16 21.56 -6.95
CA GLY A 143 4.91 21.15 -6.31
C GLY A 143 4.14 20.14 -7.17
N ILE A 144 3.08 19.55 -6.60
CA ILE A 144 2.21 18.58 -7.31
C ILE A 144 1.62 19.16 -8.61
N ALA A 145 1.50 20.48 -8.73
CA ALA A 145 1.07 21.11 -9.97
C ALA A 145 2.07 20.91 -11.12
N GLY A 146 3.38 20.92 -10.84
CA GLY A 146 4.44 20.65 -11.81
C GLY A 146 4.40 19.19 -12.27
N GLU A 147 4.36 18.27 -11.31
CA GLU A 147 4.24 16.83 -11.53
C GLU A 147 3.04 16.47 -12.43
N ILE A 148 1.88 17.09 -12.18
CA ILE A 148 0.69 16.93 -13.04
C ILE A 148 0.94 17.51 -14.43
N ALA A 149 1.61 18.66 -14.54
CA ALA A 149 1.90 19.28 -15.82
C ALA A 149 2.86 18.42 -16.67
N GLY A 150 3.92 17.87 -16.09
CA GLY A 150 4.82 16.95 -16.79
C GLY A 150 4.10 15.69 -17.28
N LEU A 151 3.28 15.07 -16.44
CA LEU A 151 2.45 13.93 -16.86
C LEU A 151 1.43 14.31 -17.95
N GLN A 152 0.88 15.53 -17.92
CA GLN A 152 0.04 16.05 -19.01
C GLN A 152 0.85 16.19 -20.31
N GLU A 153 2.09 16.66 -20.27
CA GLU A 153 2.94 16.75 -21.46
C GLU A 153 3.23 15.37 -22.06
N VAL A 154 3.53 14.37 -21.22
CA VAL A 154 3.74 12.98 -21.67
C VAL A 154 2.47 12.41 -22.31
N LEU A 155 1.32 12.54 -21.64
CA LEU A 155 0.05 12.04 -22.19
C LEU A 155 -0.37 12.77 -23.48
N ALA A 156 -0.15 14.09 -23.56
CA ALA A 156 -0.42 14.85 -24.77
C ALA A 156 0.43 14.37 -25.95
N ALA A 157 1.72 14.08 -25.73
CA ALA A 157 2.61 13.52 -26.75
C ALA A 157 2.15 12.13 -27.22
N GLU A 158 1.72 11.26 -26.29
CA GLU A 158 1.17 9.94 -26.63
C GLU A 158 -0.14 10.05 -27.42
N LEU A 159 -1.04 10.97 -27.06
CA LEU A 159 -2.25 11.24 -27.81
C LEU A 159 -1.94 11.78 -29.22
N GLU A 160 -0.98 12.71 -29.35
CA GLU A 160 -0.55 13.25 -30.65
C GLU A 160 0.06 12.16 -31.54
N ALA A 161 0.85 11.24 -30.96
CA ALA A 161 1.40 10.09 -31.67
C ALA A 161 0.32 9.15 -32.23
N LYS A 162 -0.88 9.14 -31.63
CA LYS A 162 -2.07 8.44 -32.14
C LYS A 162 -2.93 9.32 -33.07
N GLY A 163 -2.47 10.52 -33.41
CA GLY A 163 -3.13 11.45 -34.32
C GLY A 163 -4.19 12.35 -33.68
N LEU A 164 -4.16 12.47 -32.35
CA LEU A 164 -5.13 13.24 -31.56
C LEU A 164 -4.47 14.50 -30.97
N VAL A 165 -4.87 15.68 -31.44
CA VAL A 165 -4.35 16.98 -31.00
C VAL A 165 -5.36 17.67 -30.09
N TYR A 166 -4.91 18.13 -28.92
CA TYR A 166 -5.75 18.85 -27.97
C TYR A 166 -5.73 20.37 -28.19
N ASP A 167 -6.89 21.02 -28.11
CA ASP A 167 -7.07 22.47 -28.04
C ASP A 167 -8.06 22.83 -26.93
N ALA A 168 -7.54 23.40 -25.84
CA ALA A 168 -8.35 23.80 -24.69
C ALA A 168 -9.41 24.87 -25.00
N ALA A 169 -9.21 25.68 -26.05
CA ALA A 169 -10.04 26.83 -26.40
C ALA A 169 -11.18 26.50 -27.38
N THR A 170 -11.10 25.39 -28.11
CA THR A 170 -12.04 25.07 -29.19
C THR A 170 -12.76 23.76 -28.94
N TYR A 171 -14.07 23.80 -28.66
CA TYR A 171 -14.91 22.58 -28.59
C TYR A 171 -14.95 21.89 -29.98
N PRO A 172 -14.76 20.54 -30.07
CA PRO A 172 -14.84 19.53 -29.01
C PRO A 172 -13.49 19.14 -28.36
N TYR A 173 -12.51 20.04 -28.35
CA TYR A 173 -11.17 19.96 -27.76
C TYR A 173 -10.20 18.99 -28.43
N PHE A 174 -10.68 17.98 -29.15
CA PHE A 174 -9.82 16.99 -29.79
C PHE A 174 -9.97 17.01 -31.31
N PHE A 175 -8.82 17.18 -31.98
CA PHE A 175 -8.72 17.36 -33.41
C PHE A 175 -7.74 16.37 -34.03
N ASN A 176 -8.09 15.93 -35.22
CA ASN A 176 -7.23 15.95 -36.38
C ASN A 176 -5.83 16.58 -36.38
N SER A 177 -4.79 15.92 -36.92
CA SER A 177 -3.55 16.62 -37.33
C SER A 177 -3.75 17.65 -38.46
N ALA A 178 -4.88 17.58 -39.20
CA ALA A 178 -5.29 18.61 -40.17
C ALA A 178 -6.20 19.69 -39.55
N GLY A 179 -6.45 19.65 -38.24
CA GLY A 179 -7.30 20.61 -37.53
C GLY A 179 -8.80 20.35 -37.66
N GLU A 180 -9.22 19.18 -38.16
CA GLU A 180 -10.63 18.77 -38.22
C GLU A 180 -11.04 18.04 -36.94
N ASN A 181 -12.33 18.05 -36.58
CA ASN A 181 -12.83 17.30 -35.42
C ASN A 181 -12.40 15.83 -35.50
N PHE A 182 -11.84 15.31 -34.42
CA PHE A 182 -11.42 13.92 -34.41
C PHE A 182 -12.63 12.97 -34.42
N ALA A 183 -12.61 11.98 -35.32
CA ALA A 183 -13.72 11.05 -35.54
C ALA A 183 -13.31 9.57 -35.45
N ALA A 184 -12.02 9.24 -35.43
CA ALA A 184 -11.51 7.87 -35.41
C ALA A 184 -11.37 7.33 -33.98
N TRP A 185 -12.43 7.46 -33.17
CA TRP A 185 -12.41 7.08 -31.76
C TRP A 185 -12.39 5.56 -31.59
N THR A 186 -11.40 5.09 -30.82
CA THR A 186 -11.39 3.76 -30.21
C THR A 186 -11.71 3.88 -28.72
N PRO A 187 -12.15 2.80 -28.04
CA PRO A 187 -12.33 2.83 -26.59
C PRO A 187 -11.05 3.26 -25.85
N ARG A 188 -9.87 2.79 -26.26
CA ARG A 188 -8.58 3.18 -25.68
C ARG A 188 -8.34 4.69 -25.76
N LEU A 189 -8.51 5.28 -26.95
CA LEU A 189 -8.32 6.72 -27.14
C LEU A 189 -9.34 7.56 -26.37
N LEU A 190 -10.60 7.10 -26.28
CA LEU A 190 -11.62 7.81 -25.52
C LEU A 190 -11.29 7.87 -24.03
N LYS A 191 -10.83 6.76 -23.44
CA LYS A 191 -10.45 6.67 -22.02
C LYS A 191 -9.30 7.64 -21.70
N ALA A 192 -8.23 7.57 -22.48
CA ALA A 192 -7.07 8.43 -22.28
C ALA A 192 -7.39 9.93 -22.52
N ALA A 193 -8.13 10.26 -23.60
CA ALA A 193 -8.54 11.64 -23.88
C ALA A 193 -9.49 12.20 -22.80
N TYR A 194 -10.35 11.36 -22.22
CA TYR A 194 -11.22 11.73 -21.12
C TYR A 194 -10.43 12.09 -19.85
N ASN A 195 -9.43 11.28 -19.50
CA ASN A 195 -8.55 11.57 -18.36
C ASN A 195 -7.67 12.80 -18.60
N TYR A 196 -7.16 12.99 -19.82
CA TYR A 196 -6.46 14.21 -20.19
C TYR A 196 -7.36 15.44 -20.03
N GLN A 197 -8.61 15.40 -20.50
CA GLN A 197 -9.56 16.48 -20.26
C GLN A 197 -9.83 16.70 -18.76
N THR A 198 -9.97 15.61 -17.99
CA THR A 198 -10.24 15.67 -16.56
C THR A 198 -9.15 16.43 -15.81
N SER A 199 -7.88 16.14 -16.11
CA SER A 199 -6.75 16.86 -15.50
C SER A 199 -6.69 18.35 -15.89
N GLN A 200 -7.25 18.73 -17.05
CA GLN A 200 -7.28 20.12 -17.55
C GLN A 200 -8.48 20.94 -17.02
N LYS A 201 -9.56 20.29 -16.57
CA LYS A 201 -10.82 20.97 -16.21
C LYS A 201 -10.99 21.21 -14.72
N ASP A 202 -10.00 20.90 -13.91
CA ASP A 202 -9.88 21.38 -12.54
C ASP A 202 -8.55 22.15 -12.35
N PRO A 203 -8.56 23.49 -12.42
CA PRO A 203 -7.34 24.27 -12.21
C PRO A 203 -6.71 24.10 -10.82
N GLY A 204 -7.49 23.62 -9.83
CA GLY A 204 -7.03 23.33 -8.48
C GLY A 204 -6.72 21.85 -8.25
N ALA A 205 -6.60 21.05 -9.31
CA ALA A 205 -6.42 19.59 -9.23
C ALA A 205 -5.31 19.17 -8.26
N PHE A 206 -4.20 19.92 -8.25
CA PHE A 206 -3.06 19.68 -7.37
C PHE A 206 -3.39 19.75 -5.87
N ALA A 207 -4.41 20.51 -5.48
CA ALA A 207 -4.85 20.70 -4.10
C ALA A 207 -6.18 19.99 -3.78
N HIS A 208 -7.00 19.67 -4.79
CA HIS A 208 -8.24 18.94 -4.58
C HIS A 208 -8.02 17.43 -4.49
N GLY A 209 -7.09 16.86 -5.26
CA GLY A 209 -6.90 15.41 -5.33
C GLY A 209 -5.78 15.05 -6.30
N GLY A 210 -4.63 15.73 -6.18
CA GLY A 210 -3.57 15.67 -7.19
C GLY A 210 -3.07 14.25 -7.46
N LYS A 211 -2.99 13.43 -6.41
CA LYS A 211 -2.60 12.01 -6.47
C LYS A 211 -3.55 11.16 -7.32
N TYR A 212 -4.86 11.38 -7.17
CA TYR A 212 -5.87 10.76 -8.03
C TYR A 212 -5.67 11.15 -9.50
N ILE A 213 -5.39 12.43 -9.78
CA ILE A 213 -5.12 12.91 -11.14
C ILE A 213 -3.83 12.31 -11.71
N ILE A 214 -2.77 12.21 -10.91
CA ILE A 214 -1.51 11.54 -11.28
C ILE A 214 -1.77 10.09 -11.69
N GLN A 215 -2.51 9.33 -10.88
CA GLN A 215 -2.87 7.93 -11.18
C GLN A 215 -3.65 7.81 -12.50
N LEU A 216 -4.63 8.70 -12.75
CA LEU A 216 -5.39 8.72 -13.99
C LEU A 216 -4.50 9.01 -15.21
N LEU A 217 -3.57 9.98 -15.10
CA LEU A 217 -2.66 10.34 -16.17
C LEU A 217 -1.68 9.20 -16.46
N PHE A 218 -1.02 8.66 -15.42
CA PHE A 218 -0.12 7.52 -15.52
C PHE A 218 -0.79 6.34 -16.21
N ASP A 219 -2.00 5.95 -15.77
CA ASP A 219 -2.69 4.79 -16.32
C ASP A 219 -3.14 5.00 -17.76
N SER A 220 -3.46 6.25 -18.13
CA SER A 220 -3.77 6.62 -19.52
C SER A 220 -2.54 6.54 -20.42
N ILE A 221 -1.38 6.95 -19.91
CA ILE A 221 -0.09 6.83 -20.62
C ILE A 221 0.24 5.35 -20.80
N GLU A 222 0.17 4.54 -19.73
CA GLU A 222 0.44 3.11 -19.79
C GLU A 222 -0.48 2.38 -20.78
N ASP A 223 -1.78 2.71 -20.78
CA ASP A 223 -2.75 2.11 -21.69
C ASP A 223 -2.48 2.45 -23.16
N LEU A 224 -1.91 3.63 -23.46
CA LEU A 224 -1.52 4.01 -24.83
C LEU A 224 -0.16 3.46 -25.25
N ASN A 225 0.78 3.43 -24.31
CA ASN A 225 2.19 3.05 -24.49
C ASN A 225 2.82 2.63 -23.14
N PRO A 226 2.90 1.32 -22.83
CA PRO A 226 3.49 0.83 -21.59
C PRO A 226 4.98 1.19 -21.40
N GLU A 227 5.70 1.48 -22.49
CA GLU A 227 7.12 1.86 -22.39
C GLU A 227 7.29 3.32 -21.93
N ALA A 228 6.27 4.18 -22.11
CA ALA A 228 6.33 5.59 -21.75
C ALA A 228 6.26 5.84 -20.23
N VAL A 229 5.81 4.85 -19.45
CA VAL A 229 5.76 4.96 -17.98
C VAL A 229 7.04 4.49 -17.28
N ALA A 230 8.07 4.07 -18.03
CA ALA A 230 9.26 3.42 -17.46
C ALA A 230 10.06 4.29 -16.48
N THR A 231 9.96 5.62 -16.59
CA THR A 231 10.61 6.58 -15.68
C THR A 231 9.61 7.30 -14.77
N LEU A 232 8.31 7.05 -14.92
CA LEU A 232 7.26 7.72 -14.18
C LEU A 232 6.98 6.98 -12.87
N THR A 233 6.42 7.70 -11.89
CA THR A 233 5.89 7.09 -10.66
C THR A 233 4.39 7.28 -10.57
N ARG A 234 3.65 6.19 -10.30
CA ARG A 234 2.18 6.21 -10.20
C ARG A 234 1.66 6.57 -8.82
N ASP A 235 2.25 5.94 -7.81
CA ASP A 235 1.69 5.88 -6.46
C ASP A 235 2.61 6.57 -5.45
N ASP A 236 2.02 7.02 -4.34
CA ASP A 236 2.81 7.56 -3.25
C ASP A 236 3.64 6.49 -2.55
N ARG A 237 4.56 6.96 -1.71
CA ARG A 237 5.34 6.08 -0.84
C ARG A 237 4.70 5.93 0.53
N GLY A 238 4.88 4.73 1.09
CA GLY A 238 4.68 4.43 2.50
C GLY A 238 3.27 4.70 3.00
N HIS A 239 3.19 5.40 4.13
CA HIS A 239 1.96 5.58 4.90
C HIS A 239 0.91 6.48 4.24
N PHE A 240 1.29 7.19 3.17
CA PHE A 240 0.42 8.15 2.49
C PHE A 240 -0.19 7.61 1.19
N GLN A 241 0.10 6.36 0.82
CA GLN A 241 -0.44 5.71 -0.38
C GLN A 241 -1.91 5.34 -0.20
N GLY A 242 -2.81 6.28 -0.48
CA GLY A 242 -4.25 6.14 -0.27
C GLY A 242 -4.92 5.05 -1.12
N SER A 243 -4.38 4.81 -2.31
CA SER A 243 -4.78 3.72 -3.22
C SER A 243 -4.39 2.31 -2.75
N ALA A 244 -3.54 2.16 -1.73
CA ALA A 244 -3.10 0.85 -1.29
C ALA A 244 -4.24 0.03 -0.67
N GLU A 245 -4.17 -1.30 -0.80
CA GLU A 245 -5.12 -2.23 -0.16
C GLU A 245 -5.24 -1.99 1.35
N ALA A 246 -4.18 -1.49 1.99
CA ALA A 246 -4.20 -1.11 3.40
C ALA A 246 -5.24 -0.03 3.74
N PHE A 247 -5.80 0.68 2.76
CA PHE A 247 -6.83 1.71 2.97
C PHE A 247 -8.09 1.46 2.13
N ARG A 248 -7.97 0.79 0.98
CA ARG A 248 -9.09 0.55 0.06
C ARG A 248 -9.88 -0.73 0.33
N HIS A 249 -9.40 -1.61 1.21
CA HIS A 249 -10.08 -2.88 1.54
C HIS A 249 -11.56 -2.71 1.92
N TRP A 250 -11.89 -1.59 2.58
CA TRP A 250 -13.21 -1.31 3.13
C TRP A 250 -14.12 -0.50 2.21
N ASP A 251 -13.71 -0.18 0.98
CA ASP A 251 -14.49 0.70 0.10
C ASP A 251 -15.92 0.16 -0.16
N GLU A 252 -16.10 -1.17 -0.20
CA GLU A 252 -17.43 -1.79 -0.29
C GLU A 252 -18.19 -1.81 1.04
N ASN A 253 -17.47 -1.83 2.17
CA ASN A 253 -18.03 -1.88 3.52
C ASN A 253 -18.46 -0.50 4.04
N GLY A 254 -17.81 0.57 3.56
CA GLY A 254 -18.08 1.96 3.94
C GLY A 254 -17.46 2.40 5.27
N GLU A 255 -16.91 1.48 6.07
CA GLU A 255 -16.17 1.78 7.31
C GLU A 255 -15.10 0.73 7.58
N VAL A 256 -14.03 1.13 8.27
CA VAL A 256 -12.97 0.24 8.77
C VAL A 256 -13.41 -0.35 10.11
N GLU A 257 -13.53 -1.68 10.22
CA GLU A 257 -13.98 -2.27 11.49
C GLU A 257 -12.99 -2.02 12.65
N ALA A 258 -13.53 -2.01 13.88
CA ALA A 258 -12.77 -1.77 15.11
C ALA A 258 -11.49 -2.62 15.25
N GLY A 259 -11.48 -3.86 14.76
CA GLY A 259 -10.30 -4.74 14.82
C GLY A 259 -9.12 -4.28 13.96
N CYS A 260 -9.38 -3.44 12.95
CA CYS A 260 -8.42 -3.01 11.93
C CYS A 260 -8.17 -1.49 11.96
N ALA A 261 -9.13 -0.72 12.48
CA ALA A 261 -9.10 0.74 12.51
C ALA A 261 -7.81 1.34 13.10
N ARG A 262 -7.21 0.72 14.13
CA ARG A 262 -5.97 1.23 14.75
C ARG A 262 -4.85 1.49 13.72
N CYS A 263 -4.77 0.65 12.68
CA CYS A 263 -3.65 0.63 11.74
C CYS A 263 -4.07 0.87 10.28
N HIS A 264 -5.36 1.08 10.04
CA HIS A 264 -5.92 1.22 8.70
C HIS A 264 -6.89 2.42 8.62
N SER A 265 -6.80 3.36 9.57
CA SER A 265 -7.55 4.61 9.56
C SER A 265 -6.70 5.75 10.10
N ALA A 266 -7.03 6.98 9.71
CA ALA A 266 -6.32 8.18 10.17
C ALA A 266 -6.49 8.44 11.70
N THR A 267 -7.62 8.05 12.28
CA THR A 267 -7.97 8.32 13.70
C THR A 267 -7.64 7.16 14.65
N GLY A 268 -7.14 6.05 14.12
CA GLY A 268 -6.94 4.81 14.87
C GLY A 268 -5.99 4.94 16.05
N ILE A 269 -4.78 5.45 15.81
CA ILE A 269 -3.77 5.70 16.85
C ILE A 269 -4.23 6.77 17.86
N PRO A 270 -4.73 7.96 17.45
CA PRO A 270 -5.26 8.94 18.40
C PRO A 270 -6.32 8.35 19.35
N THR A 271 -7.27 7.60 18.79
CA THR A 271 -8.32 6.96 19.59
C THR A 271 -7.76 5.93 20.55
N PHE A 272 -6.85 5.08 20.08
CA PHE A 272 -6.22 4.07 20.91
C PHE A 272 -5.35 4.66 22.01
N HIS A 273 -4.59 5.72 21.73
CA HIS A 273 -3.80 6.42 22.74
C HIS A 273 -4.71 7.00 23.84
N LYS A 274 -5.78 7.68 23.44
CA LYS A 274 -6.65 8.39 24.39
C LYS A 274 -7.49 7.45 25.24
N GLU A 275 -8.09 6.44 24.61
CA GLU A 275 -9.14 5.61 25.23
C GLU A 275 -8.66 4.18 25.55
N GLY A 276 -7.52 3.74 25.02
CA GLY A 276 -7.00 2.38 25.19
C GLY A 276 -7.82 1.29 24.48
N VAL A 277 -8.70 1.68 23.56
CA VAL A 277 -9.60 0.79 22.82
C VAL A 277 -9.57 1.10 21.32
N ASN A 278 -9.95 0.12 20.52
CA ASN A 278 -10.20 0.32 19.09
C ASN A 278 -11.71 0.34 18.84
N ILE A 279 -12.16 1.25 17.97
CA ILE A 279 -13.54 1.38 17.50
C ILE A 279 -13.55 1.45 15.99
N SER A 280 -14.69 1.20 15.35
CA SER A 280 -14.82 1.40 13.90
C SER A 280 -14.49 2.85 13.54
N ALA A 281 -13.90 3.06 12.37
CA ALA A 281 -13.47 4.36 11.89
C ALA A 281 -13.84 4.55 10.43
N GLU A 282 -13.90 5.81 10.01
CA GLU A 282 -14.08 6.16 8.60
C GLU A 282 -12.87 5.72 7.76
N ILE A 283 -13.13 5.45 6.49
CA ILE A 283 -12.10 5.08 5.53
C ILE A 283 -11.26 6.32 5.21
N SER A 284 -9.95 6.25 5.45
CA SER A 284 -9.02 7.34 5.16
C SER A 284 -8.28 7.10 3.84
N ASN A 285 -7.81 8.18 3.21
CA ASN A 285 -6.98 8.11 2.00
C ASN A 285 -5.49 8.16 2.35
N GLY A 286 -5.00 7.09 2.98
CA GLY A 286 -3.71 7.07 3.64
C GLY A 286 -3.81 7.51 5.11
N PHE A 287 -2.67 7.60 5.79
CA PHE A 287 -2.60 8.25 7.09
C PHE A 287 -2.54 9.78 6.96
N GLN A 288 -3.00 10.46 8.00
CA GLN A 288 -2.83 11.90 8.17
C GLN A 288 -1.63 12.17 9.06
N CYS A 289 -1.13 13.41 9.06
CA CYS A 289 -0.05 13.81 9.95
C CYS A 289 -0.44 13.57 11.42
N THR A 290 -1.69 13.87 11.76
CA THR A 290 -2.32 13.67 13.08
C THR A 290 -2.55 12.20 13.44
N THR A 291 -2.31 11.24 12.55
CA THR A 291 -2.30 9.82 12.91
C THR A 291 -1.13 9.51 13.85
N CYS A 292 0.02 10.16 13.63
CA CYS A 292 1.25 9.92 14.38
C CYS A 292 1.63 11.11 15.27
N HIS A 293 1.29 12.33 14.84
CA HIS A 293 1.59 13.57 15.54
C HIS A 293 0.43 14.01 16.44
N ASP A 294 0.77 14.49 17.63
CA ASP A 294 -0.18 15.01 18.60
C ASP A 294 -0.32 16.53 18.41
N ASP A 295 -1.42 16.94 17.77
CA ASP A 295 -1.78 18.34 17.52
C ASP A 295 -2.24 19.09 18.78
N SER A 296 -2.50 18.37 19.87
CA SER A 296 -2.80 18.97 21.18
C SER A 296 -1.53 19.37 21.95
N ALA A 297 -0.36 18.94 21.46
CA ALA A 297 0.95 19.26 22.00
C ALA A 297 1.72 20.25 21.08
N GLU A 298 2.95 20.63 21.47
CA GLU A 298 3.78 21.51 20.64
C GLU A 298 4.20 20.78 19.37
N TRP A 299 3.63 21.18 18.22
CA TRP A 299 3.98 20.62 16.92
C TRP A 299 5.50 20.70 16.67
N PRO A 300 6.17 19.62 16.19
CA PRO A 300 5.63 18.37 15.65
C PRO A 300 5.69 17.19 16.67
N ALA A 301 5.23 17.39 17.91
CA ALA A 301 5.14 16.32 18.89
C ALA A 301 4.42 15.08 18.35
N ARG A 302 4.79 13.90 18.87
CA ARG A 302 4.24 12.61 18.48
C ARG A 302 3.58 11.93 19.66
N PHE A 303 2.63 11.05 19.35
CA PHE A 303 2.03 10.16 20.33
C PHE A 303 3.08 9.24 20.96
N ALA A 304 3.18 9.29 22.28
CA ALA A 304 4.19 8.53 23.03
C ALA A 304 3.56 7.32 23.73
N PHE A 305 4.12 6.13 23.49
CA PHE A 305 3.71 4.90 24.15
C PHE A 305 4.85 4.36 25.01
N ALA A 306 4.67 4.40 26.33
CA ALA A 306 5.66 3.88 27.28
C ALA A 306 5.78 2.35 27.26
N SER A 307 4.77 1.65 26.73
CA SER A 307 4.81 0.19 26.59
C SER A 307 3.94 -0.28 25.43
N VAL A 308 4.25 -1.48 24.93
CA VAL A 308 3.47 -2.16 23.88
C VAL A 308 3.16 -3.58 24.31
N LYS A 309 1.88 -3.95 24.24
CA LYS A 309 1.41 -5.31 24.56
C LYS A 309 1.23 -6.13 23.29
N PHE A 310 2.07 -7.15 23.15
CA PHE A 310 2.06 -8.07 22.01
C PHE A 310 0.94 -9.11 22.12
N PRO A 311 0.54 -9.76 21.00
CA PRO A 311 -0.46 -10.83 21.00
C PRO A 311 -0.17 -11.99 21.96
N SER A 312 1.11 -12.25 22.26
CA SER A 312 1.54 -13.26 23.23
C SER A 312 1.20 -12.91 24.69
N GLY A 313 0.81 -11.67 24.96
CA GLY A 313 0.61 -11.13 26.30
C GLY A 313 1.88 -10.52 26.90
N ALA A 314 3.04 -10.69 26.26
CA ALA A 314 4.27 -10.00 26.62
C ALA A 314 4.06 -8.48 26.48
N THR A 315 4.60 -7.73 27.45
CA THR A 315 4.59 -6.27 27.43
C THR A 315 6.03 -5.80 27.39
N ILE A 316 6.35 -5.02 26.37
CA ILE A 316 7.67 -4.41 26.17
C ILE A 316 7.60 -2.97 26.63
N GLU A 317 8.46 -2.60 27.57
CA GLU A 317 8.64 -1.21 27.98
C GLU A 317 9.53 -0.49 26.97
N VAL A 318 9.13 0.71 26.58
CA VAL A 318 9.80 1.55 25.59
C VAL A 318 10.45 2.72 26.30
N ALA A 319 11.69 3.04 25.92
CA ALA A 319 12.41 4.15 26.52
C ALA A 319 11.69 5.49 26.26
N GLU A 320 11.76 6.41 27.23
CA GLU A 320 11.22 7.76 27.06
C GLU A 320 11.87 8.45 25.85
N GLY A 321 11.04 8.94 24.93
CA GLY A 321 11.47 9.59 23.69
C GLY A 321 11.80 8.64 22.54
N ASP A 322 11.63 7.33 22.70
CA ASP A 322 11.78 6.35 21.61
C ASP A 322 10.45 6.15 20.85
N ASP A 323 10.46 6.47 19.56
CA ASP A 323 9.29 6.37 18.67
C ASP A 323 8.93 4.91 18.33
N ALA A 324 9.76 3.93 18.69
CA ALA A 324 9.47 2.51 18.44
C ALA A 324 8.12 2.09 19.07
N GLY A 325 7.74 2.68 20.21
CA GLY A 325 6.46 2.39 20.86
C GLY A 325 5.24 2.77 20.03
N LEU A 326 5.34 3.83 19.21
CA LEU A 326 4.32 4.26 18.26
C LEU A 326 4.25 3.27 17.09
N CYS A 327 5.39 2.98 16.44
CA CYS A 327 5.45 2.09 15.28
C CYS A 327 4.93 0.68 15.61
N MET A 328 5.30 0.16 16.78
CA MET A 328 4.91 -1.17 17.24
C MET A 328 3.43 -1.30 17.59
N GLN A 329 2.65 -0.21 17.68
CA GLN A 329 1.19 -0.35 17.77
C GLN A 329 0.60 -1.03 16.54
N CYS A 330 1.26 -0.95 15.38
CA CYS A 330 0.83 -1.61 14.16
C CYS A 330 1.75 -2.74 13.74
N HIS A 331 3.07 -2.52 13.78
CA HIS A 331 4.08 -3.50 13.35
C HIS A 331 4.39 -4.59 14.39
N GLN A 332 3.38 -5.09 15.11
CA GLN A 332 3.52 -6.14 16.15
C GLN A 332 2.94 -7.50 15.75
N GLY A 333 2.31 -7.60 14.58
CA GLY A 333 1.53 -8.78 14.18
C GLY A 333 0.22 -8.94 14.97
N ARG A 334 -0.59 -9.93 14.57
CA ARG A 334 -1.90 -10.26 15.15
C ARG A 334 -2.00 -11.69 15.68
N ALA A 335 -1.04 -12.54 15.34
CA ALA A 335 -0.91 -13.89 15.89
C ALA A 335 0.53 -14.12 16.38
N TYR A 336 0.70 -15.20 17.13
CA TYR A 336 1.98 -15.59 17.71
C TYR A 336 2.03 -17.12 17.84
N GLY A 337 3.16 -17.71 18.25
CA GLY A 337 3.29 -19.18 18.36
C GLY A 337 2.15 -19.85 19.15
N GLY A 338 1.73 -19.24 20.27
CA GLY A 338 0.63 -19.77 21.09
C GLY A 338 -0.76 -19.67 20.45
N SER A 339 -0.95 -18.89 19.38
CA SER A 339 -2.15 -18.98 18.55
C SER A 339 -2.26 -20.33 17.85
N ILE A 340 -1.12 -20.90 17.44
CA ILE A 340 -1.06 -22.22 16.83
C ILE A 340 -1.21 -23.31 17.89
N ASP A 341 -0.59 -23.18 19.07
CA ASP A 341 -0.80 -24.13 20.17
C ASP A 341 -2.29 -24.26 20.53
N ARG A 342 -3.02 -23.15 20.54
CA ARG A 342 -4.49 -23.18 20.74
C ARG A 342 -5.24 -23.87 19.60
N ALA A 343 -4.78 -23.71 18.36
CA ALA A 343 -5.43 -24.29 17.19
C ALA A 343 -5.20 -25.82 17.10
N VAL A 344 -4.02 -26.30 17.50
CA VAL A 344 -3.67 -27.72 17.44
C VAL A 344 -4.02 -28.49 18.72
N ALA A 345 -4.03 -27.81 19.88
CA ALA A 345 -4.25 -28.41 21.19
C ALA A 345 -3.40 -29.69 21.41
N ASP A 346 -3.96 -30.72 22.05
CA ASP A 346 -3.31 -32.01 22.30
C ASP A 346 -3.52 -33.02 21.13
N ALA A 347 -3.79 -32.53 19.92
CA ALA A 347 -4.01 -33.41 18.77
C ALA A 347 -2.76 -34.20 18.39
N ASP A 348 -2.97 -35.38 17.79
CA ASP A 348 -1.88 -36.19 17.25
C ASP A 348 -1.12 -35.39 16.18
N PRO A 349 0.22 -35.29 16.25
CA PRO A 349 1.03 -34.40 15.41
C PRO A 349 0.83 -34.57 13.90
N ASP A 350 0.42 -35.77 13.46
CA ASP A 350 0.26 -36.14 12.05
C ASP A 350 -1.19 -36.55 11.72
N ALA A 351 -2.15 -36.30 12.62
CA ALA A 351 -3.57 -36.43 12.32
C ALA A 351 -4.11 -35.14 11.71
N VAL A 352 -5.00 -35.28 10.73
CA VAL A 352 -5.71 -34.14 10.13
C VAL A 352 -6.65 -33.53 11.17
N LEU A 353 -6.51 -32.22 11.36
CA LEU A 353 -7.37 -31.40 12.19
C LEU A 353 -8.63 -31.04 11.40
N GLU A 354 -9.74 -31.69 11.72
CA GLU A 354 -11.02 -31.43 11.06
C GLU A 354 -11.44 -29.96 11.23
N GLY A 355 -11.64 -29.26 10.11
CA GLY A 355 -12.06 -27.86 10.09
C GLY A 355 -10.98 -26.84 10.44
N ALA A 356 -9.72 -27.26 10.60
CA ALA A 356 -8.62 -26.34 10.82
C ALA A 356 -8.43 -25.40 9.63
N ARG A 357 -8.06 -24.15 9.94
CA ARG A 357 -7.73 -23.12 8.98
C ARG A 357 -6.37 -22.55 9.31
N PHE A 358 -5.69 -22.06 8.29
CA PHE A 358 -4.43 -21.38 8.46
C PHE A 358 -4.59 -20.09 9.28
N THR A 359 -3.66 -19.85 10.21
CA THR A 359 -3.61 -18.64 11.05
C THR A 359 -2.49 -17.73 10.55
N ASN A 360 -2.82 -16.49 10.19
CA ASN A 360 -1.84 -15.51 9.67
C ASN A 360 -1.26 -14.65 10.81
N ILE A 361 0.06 -14.44 10.83
CA ILE A 361 0.72 -13.49 11.74
C ILE A 361 0.35 -12.03 11.46
N HIS A 362 -0.15 -11.74 10.26
CA HIS A 362 -0.44 -10.42 9.71
C HIS A 362 0.84 -9.63 9.34
N TYR A 363 0.70 -8.70 8.40
CA TYR A 363 1.79 -8.16 7.60
C TYR A 363 2.76 -7.24 8.37
N PHE A 364 4.02 -7.21 7.91
CA PHE A 364 5.09 -6.35 8.42
C PHE A 364 5.25 -6.33 9.95
N PRO A 365 5.33 -7.48 10.65
CA PRO A 365 5.43 -7.54 12.11
C PRO A 365 6.87 -7.24 12.63
N ALA A 366 7.52 -6.19 12.12
CA ALA A 366 8.93 -5.86 12.37
C ALA A 366 9.27 -5.71 13.86
N GLY A 367 8.37 -5.12 14.64
CA GLY A 367 8.51 -5.04 16.09
C GLY A 367 8.54 -6.44 16.73
N ALA A 368 7.65 -7.33 16.31
CA ALA A 368 7.62 -8.69 16.83
C ALA A 368 8.91 -9.44 16.48
N SER A 369 9.35 -9.32 15.23
CA SER A 369 10.61 -9.88 14.72
C SER A 369 11.81 -9.45 15.54
N ARG A 370 11.92 -8.14 15.80
CA ARG A 370 13.03 -7.59 16.56
C ARG A 370 13.12 -8.13 17.98
N TYR A 371 11.99 -8.31 18.67
CA TYR A 371 11.96 -8.83 20.03
C TYR A 371 12.03 -10.36 20.11
N GLY A 372 11.82 -11.08 18.99
CA GLY A 372 12.07 -12.51 18.87
C GLY A 372 11.45 -13.32 20.02
N ALA A 373 12.28 -14.09 20.71
CA ALA A 373 11.84 -14.95 21.81
C ALA A 373 11.12 -14.24 22.97
N GLU A 374 11.34 -12.95 23.18
CA GLU A 374 10.70 -12.19 24.27
C GLU A 374 9.21 -11.99 24.05
N VAL A 375 8.76 -11.93 22.79
CA VAL A 375 7.34 -11.78 22.43
C VAL A 375 6.79 -13.00 21.69
N ALA A 376 7.64 -13.98 21.40
CA ALA A 376 7.33 -15.27 20.80
C ALA A 376 6.41 -15.23 19.56
N PRO A 377 6.74 -14.42 18.52
CA PRO A 377 5.89 -14.22 17.36
C PRO A 377 5.83 -15.47 16.46
N GLY A 378 6.95 -16.18 16.28
CA GLY A 378 6.98 -17.46 15.58
C GLY A 378 6.54 -18.62 16.47
N TYR A 379 6.25 -19.77 15.86
CA TYR A 379 6.11 -21.03 16.56
C TYR A 379 7.48 -21.55 17.01
N GLN A 380 7.70 -21.56 18.32
CA GLN A 380 8.94 -22.01 18.95
C GLN A 380 8.77 -23.45 19.43
N PHE A 381 9.65 -24.35 18.98
CA PHE A 381 9.55 -25.78 19.28
C PHE A 381 10.03 -26.13 20.69
N GLU A 382 9.38 -27.12 21.29
CA GLU A 382 9.69 -27.55 22.66
C GLU A 382 11.14 -28.03 22.78
N GLY A 383 11.82 -27.63 23.88
CA GLY A 383 13.20 -28.00 24.14
C GLY A 383 14.25 -27.24 23.33
N LYS A 384 13.83 -26.31 22.46
CA LYS A 384 14.71 -25.41 21.71
C LYS A 384 14.79 -24.04 22.39
N GLU A 385 15.96 -23.42 22.31
CA GLU A 385 16.20 -22.05 22.76
C GLU A 385 16.22 -21.11 21.56
N TYR A 386 15.57 -19.96 21.69
CA TYR A 386 15.46 -18.95 20.65
C TYR A 386 16.03 -17.63 21.11
N VAL A 387 16.66 -16.88 20.21
CA VAL A 387 17.19 -15.55 20.55
C VAL A 387 16.06 -14.53 20.75
N GLY A 388 16.20 -13.72 21.79
CA GLY A 388 15.29 -12.63 22.15
C GLY A 388 15.53 -11.36 21.36
N TYR A 389 15.51 -10.22 22.05
CA TYR A 389 15.69 -8.90 21.45
C TYR A 389 17.01 -8.76 20.68
N PHE A 390 16.90 -8.30 19.44
CA PHE A 390 18.04 -7.89 18.62
C PHE A 390 18.43 -6.44 18.95
N ALA A 391 19.53 -6.33 19.69
CA ALA A 391 20.21 -5.05 19.93
C ALA A 391 21.25 -4.79 18.83
N HIS A 392 21.05 -3.73 18.06
CA HIS A 392 22.10 -3.22 17.17
C HIS A 392 23.16 -2.43 17.99
N MET A 393 24.04 -1.66 17.35
CA MET A 393 24.95 -0.75 18.06
C MET A 393 24.21 0.49 18.64
N PRO A 394 24.78 1.19 19.64
CA PRO A 394 24.21 2.42 20.17
C PRO A 394 23.97 3.46 19.07
N GLY A 395 22.80 4.12 19.09
CA GLY A 395 22.37 5.07 18.05
C GLY A 395 21.62 4.44 16.86
N PHE A 396 21.43 3.12 16.88
CA PHE A 396 20.60 2.37 15.93
C PHE A 396 19.64 1.45 16.68
N GLN A 397 18.92 2.00 17.66
CA GLN A 397 18.04 1.25 18.55
C GLN A 397 16.56 1.55 18.32
N SER A 398 16.20 2.58 17.55
CA SER A 398 14.81 2.86 17.19
C SER A 398 14.52 2.48 15.74
N CYS A 399 13.24 2.32 15.41
CA CYS A 399 12.80 2.09 14.03
C CYS A 399 13.25 3.24 13.11
N THR A 400 13.12 4.48 13.57
CA THR A 400 13.47 5.70 12.81
C THR A 400 14.98 5.97 12.71
N ASP A 401 15.80 5.22 13.46
CA ASP A 401 17.26 5.29 13.28
C ASP A 401 17.64 4.69 11.92
N CYS A 402 16.89 3.71 11.43
CA CYS A 402 17.12 3.02 10.16
C CYS A 402 16.11 3.40 9.06
N HIS A 403 14.85 3.69 9.42
CA HIS A 403 13.77 3.94 8.47
C HIS A 403 13.39 5.42 8.37
N ASP A 404 12.94 5.82 7.18
CA ASP A 404 12.17 7.04 7.00
C ASP A 404 10.71 6.80 7.46
N ALA A 405 10.25 7.59 8.41
CA ALA A 405 8.94 7.41 9.04
C ALA A 405 7.76 7.68 8.09
N HIS A 406 7.98 8.48 7.04
CA HIS A 406 6.95 8.89 6.08
C HIS A 406 6.96 7.98 4.84
N ALA A 407 8.14 7.74 4.27
CA ALA A 407 8.30 6.95 3.05
C ALA A 407 8.22 5.43 3.28
N LEU A 408 8.40 4.96 4.52
CA LEU A 408 8.49 3.54 4.88
C LEU A 408 9.69 2.82 4.25
N GLU A 409 10.73 3.58 3.90
CA GLU A 409 11.95 3.07 3.26
C GLU A 409 13.13 3.01 4.24
N VAL A 410 14.08 2.13 3.97
CA VAL A 410 15.35 2.07 4.72
C VAL A 410 16.28 3.16 4.20
N VAL A 411 16.85 3.95 5.12
CA VAL A 411 17.85 4.97 4.80
C VAL A 411 19.22 4.29 4.68
N SER A 412 19.46 3.62 3.55
CA SER A 412 20.61 2.73 3.30
C SER A 412 21.97 3.38 3.49
N ASP A 413 22.10 4.68 3.17
CA ASP A 413 23.34 5.44 3.36
C ASP A 413 23.87 5.39 4.81
N LYS A 414 22.98 5.30 5.79
CA LYS A 414 23.37 5.16 7.21
C LYS A 414 24.10 3.85 7.48
N CYS A 415 23.71 2.77 6.80
CA CYS A 415 24.30 1.44 6.94
C CYS A 415 25.71 1.39 6.33
N PHE A 416 25.87 1.93 5.13
CA PHE A 416 27.11 1.84 4.35
C PHE A 416 28.29 2.62 4.96
N ALA A 417 28.01 3.54 5.88
CA ALA A 417 29.05 4.21 6.67
C ALA A 417 29.88 3.24 7.53
N CYS A 418 29.30 2.12 7.96
CA CYS A 418 29.99 1.07 8.73
C CYS A 418 30.12 -0.25 7.97
N HIS A 419 29.19 -0.53 7.05
CA HIS A 419 29.18 -1.72 6.20
C HIS A 419 29.76 -1.41 4.81
N SER A 420 31.06 -1.11 4.77
CA SER A 420 31.75 -0.66 3.56
C SER A 420 31.87 -1.75 2.49
N GLY A 421 31.77 -1.35 1.22
CA GLY A 421 32.00 -2.25 0.08
C GLY A 421 30.78 -3.11 -0.27
N ILE A 422 29.60 -2.70 0.20
CA ILE A 422 28.32 -3.38 -0.01
C ILE A 422 27.37 -2.39 -0.71
N GLU A 423 26.58 -2.88 -1.66
CA GLU A 423 25.65 -2.06 -2.45
C GLU A 423 24.18 -2.21 -2.00
N SER A 424 23.85 -3.30 -1.29
CA SER A 424 22.52 -3.56 -0.74
C SER A 424 22.56 -3.87 0.76
N VAL A 425 21.55 -3.43 1.50
CA VAL A 425 21.39 -3.78 2.92
C VAL A 425 21.22 -5.29 3.11
N ALA A 426 20.65 -5.99 2.12
CA ALA A 426 20.46 -7.44 2.13
C ALA A 426 21.78 -8.23 2.13
N ASP A 427 22.84 -7.64 1.55
CA ASP A 427 24.16 -8.24 1.42
C ASP A 427 25.02 -8.03 2.70
N ILE A 428 24.50 -7.29 3.68
CA ILE A 428 25.22 -7.04 4.93
C ILE A 428 25.40 -8.35 5.69
N ARG A 429 26.68 -8.71 5.90
CA ARG A 429 27.09 -9.87 6.69
C ARG A 429 28.00 -9.45 7.85
N ILE A 430 27.62 -9.84 9.07
CA ILE A 430 28.45 -9.68 10.28
C ILE A 430 28.96 -11.04 10.78
N SER A 431 28.21 -12.11 10.52
CA SER A 431 28.60 -13.48 10.86
C SER A 431 29.61 -14.05 9.86
N LYS A 432 30.39 -15.05 10.28
CA LYS A 432 31.23 -15.88 9.38
C LYS A 432 30.68 -17.29 9.20
N ASP A 433 29.64 -17.63 9.95
CA ASP A 433 29.03 -18.95 9.94
C ASP A 433 28.14 -19.07 8.72
N ASP A 434 28.28 -20.17 8.00
CA ASP A 434 27.41 -20.65 6.91
C ASP A 434 26.22 -21.37 7.57
N PHE A 435 25.05 -20.73 7.58
CA PHE A 435 23.88 -21.21 8.32
C PHE A 435 23.04 -22.17 7.49
N ASP A 436 22.94 -21.96 6.18
CA ASP A 436 22.20 -22.80 5.24
C ASP A 436 23.02 -23.97 4.65
N GLY A 437 24.32 -24.01 4.91
CA GLY A 437 25.21 -25.12 4.58
C GLY A 437 25.54 -25.25 3.09
N ASP A 438 25.32 -24.20 2.28
CA ASP A 438 25.57 -24.22 0.84
C ASP A 438 27.04 -23.95 0.47
N GLY A 439 27.86 -23.53 1.44
CA GLY A 439 29.27 -23.22 1.32
C GLY A 439 29.59 -21.78 0.90
N ASP A 440 28.60 -20.93 0.66
CA ASP A 440 28.74 -19.50 0.42
C ASP A 440 28.84 -18.75 1.76
N THR A 441 30.02 -18.21 2.03
CA THR A 441 30.27 -17.41 3.24
C THR A 441 30.36 -15.91 2.93
N THR A 442 29.96 -15.53 1.72
CA THR A 442 30.07 -14.17 1.17
C THR A 442 28.71 -13.49 0.98
N GLU A 443 27.63 -14.26 0.85
CA GLU A 443 26.28 -13.70 0.82
C GLU A 443 25.86 -13.06 2.15
N GLY A 444 24.88 -12.16 2.11
CA GLY A 444 24.31 -11.56 3.31
C GLY A 444 23.34 -12.50 4.02
N LEU A 445 22.91 -12.11 5.23
CA LEU A 445 21.98 -12.94 6.03
C LEU A 445 20.61 -13.13 5.35
N ALA A 446 20.27 -12.28 4.38
CA ALA A 446 19.07 -12.43 3.56
C ALA A 446 19.16 -13.66 2.65
N GLY A 447 20.34 -13.98 2.11
CA GLY A 447 20.57 -15.17 1.27
C GLY A 447 20.35 -16.46 2.06
N GLU A 448 21.03 -16.57 3.20
CA GLU A 448 20.89 -17.67 4.17
C GLU A 448 19.42 -17.96 4.53
N ILE A 449 18.64 -16.90 4.79
CA ILE A 449 17.20 -17.02 5.10
C ILE A 449 16.40 -17.45 3.87
N ALA A 450 16.73 -16.94 2.68
CA ALA A 450 16.04 -17.32 1.44
C ALA A 450 16.25 -18.81 1.13
N THR A 451 17.50 -19.31 1.20
CA THR A 451 17.80 -20.73 0.98
C THR A 451 17.11 -21.63 2.01
N LEU A 452 17.15 -21.26 3.30
CA LEU A 452 16.44 -22.01 4.35
C LEU A 452 14.91 -21.94 4.20
N SER A 453 14.37 -20.81 3.71
CA SER A 453 12.95 -20.66 3.40
C SER A 453 12.53 -21.59 2.26
N ASP A 454 13.33 -21.67 1.19
CA ASP A 454 13.10 -22.59 0.08
C ASP A 454 13.19 -24.06 0.53
N ALA A 455 14.18 -24.39 1.36
CA ALA A 455 14.31 -25.71 1.95
C ALA A 455 13.10 -26.08 2.84
N LEU A 456 12.59 -25.13 3.63
CA LEU A 456 11.38 -25.34 4.42
C LEU A 456 10.16 -25.56 3.55
N TYR A 457 9.98 -24.76 2.49
CA TYR A 457 8.86 -24.94 1.59
C TYR A 457 8.90 -26.32 0.93
N ALA A 458 10.07 -26.75 0.44
CA ALA A 458 10.25 -28.07 -0.13
C ALA A 458 9.98 -29.19 0.90
N ALA A 459 10.43 -29.02 2.15
CA ALA A 459 10.16 -29.99 3.23
C ALA A 459 8.66 -30.07 3.58
N MET A 460 7.94 -28.94 3.57
CA MET A 460 6.49 -28.90 3.76
C MET A 460 5.76 -29.65 2.63
N GLN A 461 6.16 -29.45 1.38
CA GLN A 461 5.59 -30.17 0.24
C GLN A 461 5.86 -31.68 0.34
N ALA A 462 7.10 -32.07 0.66
CA ALA A 462 7.46 -33.47 0.85
C ALA A 462 6.68 -34.13 1.99
N TYR A 463 6.48 -33.44 3.11
CA TYR A 463 5.65 -33.93 4.21
C TYR A 463 4.20 -34.12 3.76
N ALA A 464 3.64 -33.14 3.04
CA ALA A 464 2.27 -33.18 2.53
C ALA A 464 2.06 -34.32 1.52
N ASP A 465 3.07 -34.64 0.70
CA ASP A 465 3.01 -35.71 -0.30
C ASP A 465 3.21 -37.11 0.31
N THR A 466 4.06 -37.22 1.34
CA THR A 466 4.39 -38.51 1.96
C THR A 466 3.40 -38.95 3.03
N ASN A 467 2.67 -38.02 3.64
CA ASN A 467 1.60 -38.33 4.58
C ASN A 467 0.30 -38.64 3.81
N PRO A 468 -0.22 -39.88 3.85
CA PRO A 468 -1.39 -40.27 3.06
C PRO A 468 -2.70 -39.62 3.51
N LYS A 469 -2.67 -38.83 4.59
CA LYS A 469 -3.82 -38.09 5.12
C LYS A 469 -3.87 -36.64 4.64
N THR A 470 -2.80 -36.14 4.03
CA THR A 470 -2.70 -34.76 3.56
C THR A 470 -2.85 -34.68 2.05
N ALA A 471 -3.37 -33.56 1.56
CA ALA A 471 -3.30 -33.18 0.15
C ALA A 471 -1.95 -32.50 -0.15
N ALA A 472 -1.55 -32.49 -1.42
CA ALA A 472 -0.42 -31.69 -1.89
C ALA A 472 -0.63 -30.21 -1.53
N LEU A 473 0.43 -29.52 -1.14
CA LEU A 473 0.40 -28.15 -0.62
C LEU A 473 1.08 -27.18 -1.58
N VAL A 474 0.42 -26.04 -1.83
CA VAL A 474 0.92 -24.93 -2.63
C VAL A 474 0.77 -23.64 -1.83
N TYR A 475 1.80 -22.80 -1.79
CA TYR A 475 1.73 -21.45 -1.22
C TYR A 475 1.49 -20.39 -2.31
N ASP A 476 0.71 -19.37 -2.00
CA ASP A 476 0.56 -18.13 -2.78
C ASP A 476 0.56 -16.91 -1.84
N SER A 477 0.91 -15.75 -2.38
CA SER A 477 0.78 -14.47 -1.68
C SER A 477 -0.68 -14.03 -1.47
N ALA A 478 -1.60 -14.52 -2.29
CA ALA A 478 -3.03 -14.26 -2.26
C ALA A 478 -3.74 -15.10 -1.18
N TYR A 479 -4.70 -14.50 -0.48
CA TYR A 479 -5.53 -15.21 0.49
C TYR A 479 -6.28 -16.39 -0.17
N PRO A 480 -6.39 -17.57 0.49
CA PRO A 480 -5.99 -17.92 1.86
C PRO A 480 -4.54 -18.40 2.03
N TYR A 481 -3.64 -18.05 1.10
CA TYR A 481 -2.20 -18.30 1.08
C TYR A 481 -1.76 -19.73 0.87
N PHE A 482 -2.57 -20.71 1.26
CA PHE A 482 -2.26 -22.11 1.07
C PHE A 482 -3.40 -22.81 0.34
N PHE A 483 -3.04 -23.56 -0.69
CA PHE A 483 -3.94 -24.23 -1.61
C PHE A 483 -3.56 -25.69 -1.81
N SER A 484 -4.53 -26.50 -2.24
CA SER A 484 -4.28 -27.83 -2.81
C SER A 484 -3.75 -27.72 -4.23
N ASP A 485 -3.26 -28.83 -4.79
CA ASP A 485 -2.91 -28.94 -6.21
C ASP A 485 -4.09 -28.69 -7.17
N ALA A 486 -5.32 -28.87 -6.69
CA ALA A 486 -6.55 -28.51 -7.41
C ALA A 486 -6.88 -27.00 -7.36
N GLY A 487 -6.08 -26.19 -6.66
CA GLY A 487 -6.31 -24.75 -6.49
C GLY A 487 -7.40 -24.41 -5.46
N GLU A 488 -7.84 -25.38 -4.66
CA GLU A 488 -8.80 -25.15 -3.57
C GLU A 488 -8.07 -24.71 -2.29
N SER A 489 -8.74 -24.01 -1.39
CA SER A 489 -8.14 -23.66 -0.09
C SER A 489 -7.66 -24.90 0.66
N TYR A 490 -6.41 -24.87 1.16
CA TYR A 490 -5.83 -26.02 1.84
C TYR A 490 -6.57 -26.35 3.13
N SER A 491 -6.98 -27.63 3.30
CA SER A 491 -7.89 -28.05 4.37
C SER A 491 -7.43 -29.27 5.18
N THR A 492 -6.40 -30.00 4.73
CA THR A 492 -5.89 -31.20 5.42
C THR A 492 -4.73 -30.87 6.36
N TRP A 493 -4.89 -29.86 7.23
CA TRP A 493 -3.85 -29.43 8.15
C TRP A 493 -3.59 -30.49 9.23
N THR A 494 -2.34 -30.92 9.40
CA THR A 494 -1.89 -31.60 10.63
C THR A 494 -1.28 -30.58 11.60
N PRO A 495 -1.17 -30.88 12.90
CA PRO A 495 -0.47 -30.00 13.83
C PRO A 495 0.95 -29.64 13.38
N ASN A 496 1.75 -30.62 12.91
CA ASN A 496 3.11 -30.36 12.43
C ASN A 496 3.11 -29.42 11.24
N LEU A 497 2.26 -29.69 10.24
CA LEU A 497 2.20 -28.88 9.02
C LEU A 497 1.72 -27.44 9.31
N LEU A 498 0.75 -27.27 10.22
CA LEU A 498 0.25 -25.94 10.58
C LEU A 498 1.30 -25.11 11.33
N LYS A 499 2.08 -25.72 12.23
CA LYS A 499 3.19 -25.06 12.95
C LYS A 499 4.25 -24.54 12.00
N VAL A 500 4.70 -25.37 11.06
CA VAL A 500 5.75 -24.99 10.12
C VAL A 500 5.26 -24.02 9.05
N ALA A 501 4.00 -24.16 8.59
CA ALA A 501 3.41 -23.22 7.64
C ALA A 501 3.27 -21.82 8.24
N PHE A 502 2.98 -21.73 9.55
CA PHE A 502 2.95 -20.46 10.25
C PHE A 502 4.33 -19.78 10.26
N ASN A 503 5.38 -20.52 10.58
CA ASN A 503 6.76 -20.00 10.53
C ASN A 503 7.19 -19.62 9.12
N TYR A 504 6.87 -20.45 8.12
CA TYR A 504 7.14 -20.16 6.72
C TYR A 504 6.48 -18.84 6.30
N GLN A 505 5.18 -18.68 6.56
CA GLN A 505 4.49 -17.44 6.21
C GLN A 505 5.07 -16.24 6.97
N TYR A 506 5.44 -16.40 8.23
CA TYR A 506 6.03 -15.31 9.00
C TYR A 506 7.29 -14.76 8.32
N VAL A 507 8.17 -15.61 7.81
CA VAL A 507 9.34 -15.19 7.00
C VAL A 507 8.89 -14.37 5.79
N GLN A 508 7.83 -14.78 5.09
CA GLN A 508 7.29 -14.07 3.92
C GLN A 508 6.61 -12.73 4.26
N LYS A 509 6.16 -12.54 5.50
CA LYS A 509 5.41 -11.34 5.93
C LYS A 509 6.30 -10.28 6.59
N ASP A 510 7.55 -10.59 6.86
CA ASP A 510 8.57 -9.62 7.28
C ASP A 510 9.73 -9.60 6.27
N PRO A 511 9.71 -8.72 5.25
CA PRO A 511 10.80 -8.63 4.29
C PRO A 511 12.11 -8.12 4.90
N GLY A 512 12.06 -7.50 6.09
CA GLY A 512 13.24 -7.05 6.84
C GLY A 512 13.76 -8.08 7.84
N ASN A 513 13.26 -9.32 7.82
CA ASN A 513 13.56 -10.36 8.82
C ASN A 513 15.07 -10.55 9.09
N PHE A 514 15.90 -10.44 8.04
CA PHE A 514 17.35 -10.58 8.10
C PHE A 514 18.02 -9.46 8.92
N ALA A 515 17.47 -8.24 8.87
CA ALA A 515 17.98 -7.09 9.61
C ALA A 515 17.30 -6.91 10.98
N HIS A 516 16.02 -7.26 11.10
CA HIS A 516 15.28 -7.14 12.35
C HIS A 516 15.76 -8.14 13.39
N ASN A 517 15.95 -9.42 13.01
CA ASN A 517 16.47 -10.47 13.90
C ASN A 517 16.81 -11.76 13.11
N GLY A 518 17.72 -11.70 12.14
CA GLY A 518 17.90 -12.83 11.21
C GLY A 518 18.27 -14.16 11.88
N LYS A 519 19.02 -14.14 13.01
CA LYS A 519 19.30 -15.35 13.79
C LYS A 519 18.04 -16.04 14.32
N TYR A 520 17.06 -15.27 14.79
CA TYR A 520 15.79 -15.80 15.25
C TYR A 520 15.04 -16.52 14.12
N PHE A 521 15.00 -15.91 12.92
CA PHE A 521 14.37 -16.53 11.75
C PHE A 521 15.08 -17.79 11.28
N ILE A 522 16.41 -17.81 11.27
CA ILE A 522 17.20 -19.02 10.96
C ILE A 522 16.87 -20.15 11.94
N GLN A 523 16.78 -19.86 13.25
CA GLN A 523 16.36 -20.85 14.24
C GLN A 523 14.95 -21.39 13.96
N LEU A 524 13.98 -20.51 13.65
CA LEU A 524 12.63 -20.93 13.29
C LEU A 524 12.61 -21.82 12.03
N LEU A 525 13.35 -21.44 10.99
CA LEU A 525 13.41 -22.17 9.73
C LEU A 525 14.01 -23.57 9.91
N ILE A 526 15.22 -23.66 10.51
CA ILE A 526 15.90 -24.95 10.75
C ILE A 526 15.04 -25.88 11.60
N ASP A 527 14.49 -25.39 12.71
CA ASP A 527 13.66 -26.23 13.58
C ASP A 527 12.34 -26.63 12.90
N SER A 528 11.80 -25.78 12.00
CA SER A 528 10.61 -26.11 11.21
C SER A 528 10.91 -27.20 10.18
N ILE A 529 12.07 -27.15 9.52
CA ILE A 529 12.52 -28.20 8.58
C ILE A 529 12.63 -29.54 9.31
N GLU A 530 13.28 -29.56 10.48
CA GLU A 530 13.40 -30.76 11.32
C GLU A 530 12.04 -31.31 11.73
N ALA A 531 11.09 -30.44 12.10
CA ALA A 531 9.76 -30.84 12.59
C ALA A 531 8.90 -31.58 11.56
N VAL A 532 9.12 -31.35 10.26
CA VAL A 532 8.46 -32.09 9.18
C VAL A 532 9.35 -33.17 8.56
N GLY A 533 10.47 -33.51 9.21
CA GLY A 533 11.35 -34.61 8.81
C GLY A 533 12.35 -34.28 7.71
N GLY A 534 12.57 -32.99 7.42
CA GLY A 534 13.65 -32.55 6.55
C GLY A 534 15.02 -32.76 7.20
N ASP A 535 16.06 -32.93 6.37
CA ASP A 535 17.43 -33.09 6.84
C ASP A 535 18.06 -31.73 7.12
N VAL A 536 18.44 -31.51 8.39
CA VAL A 536 19.08 -30.28 8.86
C VAL A 536 20.57 -30.47 9.16
N GLY A 537 21.13 -31.65 8.87
CA GLY A 537 22.50 -32.00 9.26
C GLY A 537 23.60 -31.15 8.60
N ALA A 538 23.27 -30.46 7.51
CA ALA A 538 24.16 -29.51 6.84
C ALA A 538 24.08 -28.08 7.44
N TYR A 539 22.99 -27.76 8.15
CA TYR A 539 22.72 -26.39 8.62
C TYR A 539 23.42 -26.09 9.94
N THR A 540 23.83 -24.83 10.10
CA THR A 540 24.34 -24.32 11.37
C THR A 540 23.22 -23.57 12.08
N ARG A 541 22.71 -24.11 13.19
CA ARG A 541 21.73 -23.40 14.01
C ARG A 541 22.45 -22.40 14.95
N PRO A 542 22.15 -21.08 14.89
CA PRO A 542 22.84 -20.05 15.68
C PRO A 542 22.45 -20.00 17.16
#